data_AF-A0A1B1N8W9-F1
#
_entry.id   AF-A0A1B1N8W9-F1
#
_cell.length_a   1.000
_cell.length_b   1.000
_cell.length_c   1.000
_cell.angle_alpha   90.00
_cell.angle_beta   90.00
_cell.angle_gamma   90.00
#
_symmetry.space_group_name_H-M   'P 1'
#
loop_
_entity.id
_entity.type
_entity.pdbx_description
1 polymer ?
#
loop_
_entity_poly.entity_id
_entity_poly.type
_entity_poly.pdbx_seq_one_letter_code
_entity_poly.pdbx_strand_id
1 'polypeptide(L)'
;MSSATTTATRLTARDHEVLPVAGAWMLAITRIAFGFYFLWAFLDKTFGLGYATPGERAWINGGSPTTGYLSGVEGPLAGFYNGMAGMVVIDWLFMLGLLGIGVTLMTGAGARVGALAGALMYLFMYGAAIPTVTNPFLDDHLTGALVLLTIAAIPAAWSTLGLGDWWARTAPAALR
;
A
#
# COMPACT_ATOMS: atom_id res chain seq x y z
N MET A 1 37.54 -28.23 21.91
CA MET A 1 37.04 -28.50 20.55
C MET A 1 35.54 -28.22 20.35
N SER A 2 34.73 -27.97 21.39
CA SER A 2 33.28 -27.67 21.25
C SER A 2 32.97 -26.23 20.77
N SER A 3 33.77 -25.23 21.14
CA SER A 3 33.49 -23.81 20.84
C SER A 3 33.69 -23.37 19.38
N ALA A 4 34.50 -24.12 18.60
CA ALA A 4 34.77 -23.81 17.20
C ALA A 4 33.60 -24.23 16.29
N THR A 5 33.01 -25.40 16.57
CA THR A 5 31.84 -25.93 15.84
C THR A 5 30.61 -25.05 16.06
N THR A 6 30.37 -24.56 17.28
CA THR A 6 29.26 -23.63 17.58
C THR A 6 29.40 -22.30 16.85
N THR A 7 30.63 -21.78 16.70
CA THR A 7 30.88 -20.50 15.99
C THR A 7 30.70 -20.65 14.48
N ALA A 8 31.18 -21.76 13.89
CA ALA A 8 31.03 -22.03 12.47
C ALA A 8 29.56 -22.22 12.05
N THR A 9 28.76 -22.95 12.84
CA THR A 9 27.31 -23.11 12.60
C THR A 9 26.54 -21.80 12.75
N ARG A 10 27.03 -20.86 13.57
CA ARG A 10 26.39 -19.55 13.79
C ARG A 10 26.70 -18.54 12.68
N LEU A 11 27.87 -18.63 12.05
CA LEU A 11 28.24 -17.78 10.91
C LEU A 11 27.42 -18.14 9.67
N THR A 12 27.31 -19.44 9.35
CA THR A 12 26.51 -19.89 8.20
C THR A 12 25.02 -19.62 8.36
N ALA A 13 24.47 -19.71 9.58
CA ALA A 13 23.07 -19.38 9.84
C ALA A 13 22.75 -17.89 9.64
N ARG A 14 23.70 -16.98 9.97
CA ARG A 14 23.51 -15.53 9.80
C ARG A 14 23.54 -15.08 8.35
N ASP A 15 24.31 -15.74 7.50
CA ASP A 15 24.40 -15.41 6.08
C ASP A 15 23.07 -15.67 5.33
N HIS A 16 22.20 -16.52 5.87
CA HIS A 16 20.86 -16.78 5.34
C HIS A 16 19.76 -15.87 5.91
N GLU A 17 20.02 -15.12 6.98
CA GLU A 17 19.03 -14.19 7.58
C GLU A 17 19.02 -12.81 6.91
N VAL A 18 20.07 -12.46 6.15
CA VAL A 18 20.18 -11.17 5.48
C VAL A 18 19.68 -11.29 4.04
N LEU A 19 18.71 -10.46 3.67
CA LEU A 19 18.22 -10.41 2.29
C LEU A 19 19.37 -10.09 1.33
N PRO A 20 19.53 -10.86 0.23
CA PRO A 20 20.50 -10.51 -0.81
C PRO A 20 20.28 -9.08 -1.30
N VAL A 21 21.36 -8.39 -1.66
CA VAL A 21 21.30 -6.99 -2.16
C VAL A 21 20.26 -6.84 -3.28
N ALA A 22 20.24 -7.77 -4.23
CA ALA A 22 19.25 -7.79 -5.30
C ALA A 22 17.80 -7.84 -4.76
N GLY A 23 17.54 -8.68 -3.74
CA GLY A 23 16.22 -8.78 -3.11
C GLY A 23 15.80 -7.48 -2.40
N ALA A 24 16.71 -6.84 -1.69
CA ALA A 24 16.46 -5.55 -1.04
C ALA A 24 16.13 -4.44 -2.06
N TRP A 25 16.86 -4.40 -3.19
CA TRP A 25 16.58 -3.47 -4.29
C TRP A 25 15.23 -3.73 -4.95
N MET A 26 14.90 -5.00 -5.22
CA MET A 26 13.60 -5.34 -5.81
C MET A 26 12.46 -4.93 -4.89
N LEU A 27 12.54 -5.18 -3.59
CA LEU A 27 11.53 -4.73 -2.62
C LEU A 27 11.41 -3.19 -2.59
N ALA A 28 12.52 -2.47 -2.64
CA ALA A 28 12.50 -1.01 -2.68
C ALA A 28 11.87 -0.48 -3.96
N ILE A 29 12.19 -1.06 -5.12
CA ILE A 29 11.58 -0.69 -6.40
C ILE A 29 10.08 -1.01 -6.40
N THR A 30 9.67 -2.18 -5.90
CA THR A 30 8.26 -2.52 -5.73
C THR A 30 7.54 -1.53 -4.82
N ARG A 31 8.14 -1.15 -3.69
CA ARG A 31 7.61 -0.12 -2.79
C ARG A 31 7.41 1.21 -3.52
N ILE A 32 8.40 1.66 -4.29
CA ILE A 32 8.31 2.89 -5.08
C ILE A 32 7.20 2.78 -6.15
N ALA A 33 7.12 1.65 -6.85
CA ALA A 33 6.10 1.43 -7.88
C ALA A 33 4.69 1.52 -7.31
N PHE A 34 4.44 0.88 -6.16
CA PHE A 34 3.15 1.01 -5.46
C PHE A 34 2.92 2.45 -4.97
N GLY A 35 3.93 3.10 -4.38
CA GLY A 35 3.83 4.50 -3.98
C GLY A 35 3.44 5.41 -5.15
N PHE A 36 4.01 5.18 -6.32
CA PHE A 36 3.67 5.89 -7.54
C PHE A 36 2.23 5.61 -7.98
N TYR A 37 1.75 4.36 -7.94
CA TYR A 37 0.34 4.04 -8.24
C TYR A 37 -0.63 4.82 -7.34
N PHE A 38 -0.38 4.87 -6.03
CA PHE A 38 -1.23 5.61 -5.09
C PHE A 38 -1.20 7.13 -5.35
N LEU A 39 -0.01 7.71 -5.55
CA LEU A 39 0.11 9.13 -5.88
C LEU A 39 -0.50 9.46 -7.23
N TRP A 40 -0.36 8.59 -8.22
CA TRP A 40 -0.96 8.79 -9.54
C TRP A 40 -2.48 8.82 -9.44
N ALA A 41 -3.08 7.86 -8.71
CA ALA A 41 -4.51 7.86 -8.44
C ALA A 41 -4.96 9.14 -7.72
N PHE A 42 -4.18 9.61 -6.74
CA PHE A 42 -4.44 10.88 -6.07
C PHE A 42 -4.41 12.06 -7.04
N LEU A 43 -3.37 12.17 -7.88
CA LEU A 43 -3.20 13.26 -8.85
C LEU A 43 -4.33 13.26 -9.89
N ASP A 44 -4.63 12.12 -10.50
CA ASP A 44 -5.70 12.00 -11.48
C ASP A 44 -7.06 12.33 -10.87
N LYS A 45 -7.37 11.84 -9.66
CA LYS A 45 -8.62 12.17 -8.97
C LYS A 45 -8.71 13.63 -8.54
N THR A 46 -7.59 14.21 -8.10
CA THR A 46 -7.54 15.61 -7.67
C THR A 46 -7.80 16.54 -8.84
N PHE A 47 -7.08 16.35 -9.95
CA PHE A 47 -7.05 17.30 -11.06
C PHE A 47 -7.91 16.90 -12.28
N GLY A 48 -8.36 15.65 -12.36
CA GLY A 48 -9.11 15.12 -13.50
C GLY A 48 -8.27 15.08 -14.77
N LEU A 49 -7.13 14.37 -14.73
CA LEU A 49 -6.17 14.34 -15.84
C LEU A 49 -6.65 13.52 -17.06
N GLY A 50 -7.84 12.90 -16.96
CA GLY A 50 -8.49 12.20 -18.06
C GLY A 50 -8.12 10.73 -18.20
N TYR A 51 -7.39 10.15 -17.23
CA TYR A 51 -7.06 8.73 -17.25
C TYR A 51 -8.22 7.90 -16.69
N ALA A 52 -8.38 7.90 -15.36
CA ALA A 52 -9.53 7.28 -14.71
C ALA A 52 -10.60 8.33 -14.37
N THR A 53 -10.20 9.60 -14.24
CA THR A 53 -11.05 10.69 -13.80
C THR A 53 -11.15 11.75 -14.90
N PRO A 54 -12.32 11.88 -15.56
CA PRO A 54 -12.61 12.99 -16.44
C PRO A 54 -12.49 14.34 -15.71
N GLY A 55 -12.15 15.40 -16.43
CA GLY A 55 -11.97 16.75 -15.86
C GLY A 55 -13.19 17.25 -15.08
N GLU A 56 -14.41 17.00 -15.58
CA GLU A 56 -15.64 17.40 -14.88
C GLU A 56 -15.91 16.64 -13.58
N ARG A 57 -15.23 15.51 -13.35
CA ARG A 57 -15.32 14.72 -12.10
C ARG A 57 -14.11 14.90 -11.19
N ALA A 58 -13.20 15.82 -11.51
CA ALA A 58 -12.07 16.15 -10.66
C ALA A 58 -12.54 16.57 -9.26
N TRP A 59 -11.79 16.19 -8.23
CA TRP A 59 -12.14 16.50 -6.85
C TRP A 59 -12.14 18.01 -6.58
N ILE A 60 -11.18 18.75 -7.18
CA ILE A 60 -11.14 20.22 -7.09
C ILE A 60 -12.34 20.91 -7.75
N ASN A 61 -13.04 20.21 -8.64
CA ASN A 61 -14.27 20.68 -9.30
C ASN A 61 -15.54 20.24 -8.54
N GLY A 62 -15.40 19.70 -7.32
CA GLY A 62 -16.52 19.22 -6.49
C GLY A 62 -16.95 17.78 -6.81
N GLY A 63 -16.23 17.06 -7.67
CA GLY A 63 -16.47 15.64 -7.92
C GLY A 63 -16.17 14.78 -6.70
N SER A 64 -16.91 13.69 -6.52
CA SER A 64 -16.64 12.72 -5.45
C SER A 64 -15.65 11.64 -5.93
N PRO A 65 -14.47 11.48 -5.30
CA PRO A 65 -13.47 10.50 -5.70
C PRO A 65 -13.90 9.04 -5.50
N THR A 66 -14.87 8.76 -4.62
CA THR A 66 -15.29 7.38 -4.28
C THR A 66 -16.69 7.02 -4.75
N THR A 67 -17.62 7.98 -4.82
CA THR A 67 -19.05 7.69 -5.03
C THR A 67 -19.31 6.83 -6.26
N GLY A 68 -18.71 7.15 -7.42
CA GLY A 68 -18.96 6.41 -8.65
C GLY A 68 -18.54 4.93 -8.58
N TYR A 69 -17.52 4.60 -7.79
CA TYR A 69 -17.13 3.21 -7.54
C TYR A 69 -18.04 2.57 -6.49
N LEU A 70 -18.22 3.24 -5.35
CA LEU A 70 -18.94 2.70 -4.21
C LEU A 70 -20.42 2.44 -4.50
N SER A 71 -21.10 3.29 -5.28
CA SER A 71 -22.51 3.12 -5.66
C SER A 71 -22.73 2.03 -6.72
N GLY A 72 -21.65 1.59 -7.38
CA GLY A 72 -21.68 0.54 -8.40
C GLY A 72 -21.31 -0.83 -7.84
N VAL A 73 -21.09 -0.96 -6.53
CA VAL A 73 -20.74 -2.24 -5.91
C VAL A 73 -21.97 -3.14 -5.87
N GLU A 74 -21.80 -4.35 -6.40
CA GLU A 74 -22.80 -5.41 -6.41
C GLU A 74 -22.40 -6.55 -5.45
N GLY A 75 -23.20 -7.62 -5.41
CA GLY A 75 -22.88 -8.82 -4.65
C GLY A 75 -23.21 -8.71 -3.14
N PRO A 76 -22.68 -9.63 -2.32
CA PRO A 76 -23.13 -9.83 -0.94
C PRO A 76 -22.83 -8.66 0.00
N LEU A 77 -21.85 -7.81 -0.34
CA LEU A 77 -21.47 -6.64 0.45
C LEU A 77 -21.99 -5.31 -0.11
N ALA A 78 -22.79 -5.34 -1.17
CA ALA A 78 -23.30 -4.14 -1.85
C ALA A 78 -23.91 -3.12 -0.88
N GLY A 79 -24.76 -3.56 0.06
CA GLY A 79 -25.40 -2.66 1.02
C GLY A 79 -24.42 -1.87 1.90
N PHE A 80 -23.30 -2.48 2.29
CA PHE A 80 -22.26 -1.84 3.09
C PHE A 80 -21.53 -0.75 2.29
N TYR A 81 -21.10 -1.05 1.06
CA TYR A 81 -20.36 -0.12 0.21
C TYR A 81 -21.25 1.00 -0.35
N ASN A 82 -22.44 0.65 -0.85
CA ASN A 82 -23.42 1.62 -1.33
C ASN A 82 -23.83 2.60 -0.22
N GLY A 83 -23.90 2.14 1.04
CA GLY A 83 -24.17 3.00 2.19
C GLY A 83 -23.07 4.03 2.50
N MET A 84 -21.85 3.83 1.99
CA MET A 84 -20.75 4.79 2.11
C MET A 84 -20.69 5.78 0.94
N ALA A 85 -21.38 5.50 -0.17
CA ALA A 85 -21.36 6.35 -1.35
C ALA A 85 -21.97 7.74 -1.06
N GLY A 86 -21.35 8.79 -1.60
CA GLY A 86 -21.76 10.18 -1.37
C GLY A 86 -21.34 10.78 -0.03
N MET A 87 -20.72 10.00 0.87
CA MET A 87 -20.25 10.52 2.15
C MET A 87 -18.95 11.31 1.99
N VAL A 88 -19.00 12.62 2.23
CA VAL A 88 -17.83 13.52 2.14
C VAL A 88 -16.67 13.06 3.01
N VAL A 89 -16.93 12.50 4.20
CA VAL A 89 -15.87 11.97 5.08
C VAL A 89 -15.13 10.80 4.44
N ILE A 90 -15.83 9.95 3.67
CA ILE A 90 -15.21 8.81 2.97
C ILE A 90 -14.33 9.30 1.83
N ASP A 91 -14.76 10.33 1.11
CA ASP A 91 -13.95 10.97 0.07
C ASP A 91 -12.65 11.56 0.63
N TRP A 92 -12.71 12.29 1.73
CA TRP A 92 -11.52 12.84 2.40
C TRP A 92 -10.60 11.74 2.92
N LEU A 93 -11.15 10.72 3.61
CA LEU A 93 -10.36 9.60 4.13
C LEU A 93 -9.66 8.85 2.99
N PHE A 94 -10.35 8.61 1.88
CA PHE A 94 -9.78 7.97 0.71
C PHE A 94 -8.66 8.80 0.10
N MET A 95 -8.87 10.10 -0.13
CA MET A 95 -7.86 10.97 -0.73
C MET A 95 -6.63 11.19 0.17
N LEU A 96 -6.84 11.39 1.47
CA LEU A 96 -5.74 11.44 2.45
C LEU A 96 -5.02 10.09 2.54
N GLY A 97 -5.76 8.99 2.41
CA GLY A 97 -5.21 7.65 2.29
C GLY A 97 -4.28 7.54 1.08
N LEU A 98 -4.77 7.84 -0.13
CA LEU A 98 -3.96 7.78 -1.36
C LEU A 98 -2.69 8.63 -1.25
N LEU A 99 -2.82 9.88 -0.79
CA LEU A 99 -1.68 10.78 -0.64
C LEU A 99 -0.69 10.28 0.42
N GLY A 100 -1.17 9.93 1.61
CA GLY A 100 -0.35 9.49 2.73
C GLY A 100 0.38 8.18 2.46
N ILE A 101 -0.33 7.18 1.93
CA ILE A 101 0.25 5.91 1.49
C ILE A 101 1.28 6.18 0.39
N GLY A 102 0.92 6.96 -0.63
CA GLY A 102 1.80 7.29 -1.73
C GLY A 102 3.10 7.96 -1.28
N VAL A 103 3.03 8.99 -0.44
CA VAL A 103 4.22 9.72 0.05
C VAL A 103 5.12 8.83 0.90
N THR A 104 4.56 8.06 1.83
CA THR A 104 5.33 7.17 2.71
C THR A 104 6.01 6.05 1.92
N LEU A 105 5.32 5.46 0.95
CA LEU A 105 5.89 4.46 0.05
C LEU A 105 6.88 5.05 -0.95
N MET A 106 6.73 6.30 -1.41
CA MET A 106 7.72 6.91 -2.29
C MET A 106 9.03 7.21 -1.53
N THR A 107 8.92 7.77 -0.34
CA THR A 107 10.08 8.25 0.43
C THR A 107 10.74 7.17 1.28
N GLY A 108 10.01 6.12 1.66
CA GLY A 108 10.47 5.14 2.65
C GLY A 108 10.30 5.60 4.11
N ALA A 109 10.02 6.88 4.37
CA ALA A 109 9.75 7.38 5.71
C ALA A 109 8.31 7.01 6.13
N GLY A 110 8.14 6.30 7.26
CA GLY A 110 6.84 5.82 7.71
C GLY A 110 6.21 4.76 6.78
N ALA A 111 6.99 4.18 5.86
CA ALA A 111 6.52 3.23 4.86
C ALA A 111 5.85 1.99 5.47
N ARG A 112 6.20 1.60 6.69
CA ARG A 112 5.50 0.53 7.42
C ARG A 112 4.02 0.84 7.59
N VAL A 113 3.73 1.99 8.18
CA VAL A 113 2.37 2.44 8.46
C VAL A 113 1.64 2.69 7.15
N GLY A 114 2.31 3.31 6.17
CA GLY A 114 1.78 3.50 4.82
C GLY A 114 1.40 2.18 4.14
N ALA A 115 2.27 1.19 4.19
CA ALA A 115 2.03 -0.12 3.60
C ALA A 115 0.88 -0.86 4.31
N LEU A 116 0.77 -0.79 5.64
CA LEU A 116 -0.36 -1.36 6.38
C LEU A 116 -1.69 -0.67 6.01
N ALA A 117 -1.69 0.66 5.92
CA ALA A 117 -2.87 1.42 5.49
C ALA A 117 -3.26 1.09 4.05
N GLY A 118 -2.29 0.98 3.14
CA GLY A 118 -2.54 0.57 1.76
C GLY A 118 -3.03 -0.86 1.65
N ALA A 119 -2.50 -1.79 2.45
CA ALA A 119 -3.00 -3.16 2.50
C ALA A 119 -4.47 -3.20 2.93
N LEU A 120 -4.84 -2.44 3.97
CA LEU A 120 -6.23 -2.30 4.40
C LEU A 120 -7.11 -1.73 3.28
N MET A 121 -6.65 -0.71 2.55
CA MET A 121 -7.39 -0.16 1.41
C MET A 121 -7.61 -1.22 0.31
N TYR A 122 -6.57 -1.97 -0.05
CA TYR A 122 -6.68 -3.06 -1.01
C TYR A 122 -7.64 -4.17 -0.55
N LEU A 123 -7.68 -4.48 0.75
CA LEU A 123 -8.66 -5.42 1.31
C LEU A 123 -10.10 -4.91 1.21
N PHE A 124 -10.32 -3.60 1.41
CA PHE A 124 -11.63 -3.00 1.14
C PHE A 124 -12.01 -3.09 -0.34
N MET A 125 -11.07 -2.90 -1.26
CA MET A 125 -11.32 -3.05 -2.71
C MET A 125 -11.61 -4.51 -3.07
N TYR A 126 -10.89 -5.46 -2.49
CA TYR A 126 -11.18 -6.88 -2.65
C TYR A 126 -12.61 -7.21 -2.20
N GLY A 127 -13.02 -6.75 -1.01
CA GLY A 127 -14.39 -6.94 -0.54
C GLY A 127 -15.46 -6.34 -1.45
N ALA A 128 -15.17 -5.19 -2.08
CA ALA A 128 -16.05 -4.55 -3.07
C ALA A 128 -16.10 -5.30 -4.41
N ALA A 129 -15.12 -6.15 -4.70
CA ALA A 129 -15.02 -6.93 -5.93
C ALA A 129 -15.65 -8.33 -5.83
N ILE A 130 -16.18 -8.73 -4.67
CA ILE A 130 -16.80 -10.05 -4.47
C ILE A 130 -18.24 -10.07 -5.01
N PRO A 131 -18.64 -11.10 -5.79
CA PRO A 131 -17.84 -12.24 -6.25
C PRO A 131 -16.88 -11.85 -7.38
N THR A 132 -15.65 -12.32 -7.29
CA THR A 132 -14.59 -12.05 -8.26
C THR A 132 -14.85 -12.77 -9.60
N VAL A 133 -14.37 -12.18 -10.70
CA VAL A 133 -14.69 -12.65 -12.06
C VAL A 133 -13.77 -13.80 -12.52
N THR A 134 -12.45 -13.67 -12.30
CA THR A 134 -11.47 -14.59 -12.90
C THR A 134 -11.12 -15.78 -12.01
N ASN A 135 -11.06 -15.58 -10.70
CA ASN A 135 -10.73 -16.62 -9.72
C ASN A 135 -11.50 -16.34 -8.42
N PRO A 136 -12.20 -17.35 -7.84
CA PRO A 136 -13.12 -17.14 -6.72
C PRO A 136 -12.46 -16.73 -5.40
N PHE A 137 -11.13 -16.76 -5.32
CA PHE A 137 -10.38 -16.41 -4.11
C PHE A 137 -9.36 -15.30 -4.35
N LEU A 138 -8.54 -15.39 -5.40
CA LEU A 138 -7.42 -14.48 -5.62
C LEU A 138 -7.68 -13.53 -6.78
N ASP A 139 -7.59 -12.23 -6.53
CA ASP A 139 -7.58 -11.19 -7.56
C ASP A 139 -6.38 -10.24 -7.38
N ASP A 140 -6.32 -9.21 -8.21
CA ASP A 140 -5.26 -8.21 -8.16
C ASP A 140 -5.27 -7.39 -6.87
N HIS A 141 -6.43 -7.20 -6.24
CA HIS A 141 -6.53 -6.45 -4.99
C HIS A 141 -5.95 -7.23 -3.82
N LEU A 142 -6.31 -8.51 -3.67
CA LEU A 142 -5.77 -9.37 -2.63
C LEU A 142 -4.26 -9.59 -2.84
N THR A 143 -3.82 -9.75 -4.09
CA THR A 143 -2.40 -9.82 -4.44
C THR A 143 -1.67 -8.52 -4.05
N GLY A 144 -2.24 -7.36 -4.36
CA GLY A 144 -1.70 -6.05 -3.96
C GLY A 144 -1.59 -5.91 -2.44
N ALA A 145 -2.60 -6.36 -1.68
CA ALA A 145 -2.56 -6.38 -0.23
C ALA A 145 -1.39 -7.22 0.31
N LEU A 146 -1.16 -8.41 -0.25
CA LEU A 146 -0.02 -9.27 0.14
C LEU A 146 1.33 -8.62 -0.14
N VAL A 147 1.47 -7.92 -1.28
CA VAL A 147 2.70 -7.17 -1.60
C VAL A 147 2.94 -6.06 -0.59
N LEU A 148 1.92 -5.28 -0.25
CA LEU A 148 2.05 -4.23 0.75
C LEU A 148 2.33 -4.78 2.14
N LEU A 149 1.72 -5.90 2.54
CA LEU A 149 2.07 -6.59 3.80
C LEU A 149 3.52 -7.08 3.79
N THR A 150 4.04 -7.51 2.65
CA THR A 150 5.45 -7.89 2.49
C THR A 150 6.37 -6.68 2.67
N ILE A 151 6.04 -5.54 2.06
CA ILE A 151 6.75 -4.26 2.28
C ILE A 151 6.66 -3.84 3.75
N ALA A 152 5.51 -4.02 4.38
CA ALA A 152 5.27 -3.67 5.78
C ALA A 152 6.09 -4.54 6.76
N ALA A 153 6.37 -5.79 6.39
CA ALA A 153 7.03 -6.77 7.25
C ALA A 153 8.55 -6.76 7.12
N ILE A 154 9.09 -6.28 6.00
CA ILE A 154 10.51 -6.41 5.66
C ILE A 154 11.21 -5.04 5.70
N PRO A 155 12.05 -4.77 6.72
CA PRO A 155 12.66 -3.45 6.87
C PRO A 155 13.56 -3.01 5.71
N ALA A 156 14.17 -3.97 5.01
CA ALA A 156 14.99 -3.67 3.84
C ALA A 156 14.20 -2.91 2.75
N ALA A 157 12.88 -3.07 2.67
CA ALA A 157 12.03 -2.41 1.68
C ALA A 157 11.99 -0.88 1.87
N TRP A 158 12.07 -0.39 3.11
CA TRP A 158 11.98 1.03 3.42
C TRP A 158 13.33 1.70 3.73
N SER A 159 14.36 0.92 4.09
CA SER A 159 15.73 1.44 4.26
C SER A 159 16.50 1.49 2.94
N THR A 160 16.23 0.57 2.01
CA THR A 160 16.84 0.57 0.67
C THR A 160 16.15 1.59 -0.22
N LEU A 161 16.92 2.48 -0.86
CA LEU A 161 16.41 3.59 -1.69
C LEU A 161 15.30 4.38 -0.97
N GLY A 162 15.44 4.61 0.33
CA GLY A 162 14.43 5.24 1.16
C GLY A 162 14.99 5.82 2.45
N LEU A 163 14.15 6.58 3.15
CA LEU A 163 14.49 7.27 4.39
C LEU A 163 14.09 6.47 5.64
N GLY A 164 13.82 5.17 5.52
CA GLY A 164 13.31 4.34 6.60
C GLY A 164 14.23 4.30 7.82
N ASP A 165 15.54 4.23 7.62
CA ASP A 165 16.50 4.23 8.74
C ASP A 165 16.54 5.56 9.49
N TRP A 166 16.41 6.67 8.76
CA TRP A 166 16.31 7.99 9.37
C TRP A 166 15.01 8.11 10.18
N TRP A 167 13.88 7.68 9.59
CA TRP A 167 12.57 7.70 10.24
C TRP A 167 12.55 6.85 11.51
N ALA A 168 13.12 5.63 11.47
CA ALA A 168 13.19 4.75 12.64
C ALA A 168 13.94 5.36 13.84
N ARG A 169 14.89 6.27 13.58
CA ARG A 169 15.65 6.98 14.63
C ARG A 169 14.91 8.20 15.19
N THR A 170 14.17 8.93 14.36
CA THR A 170 13.59 10.22 14.74
C THR A 170 12.11 10.15 15.10
N ALA A 171 11.37 9.19 14.56
CA ALA A 171 9.92 9.09 14.75
C ALA A 171 9.55 8.51 16.13
N PRO A 172 8.34 8.85 16.64
CA PRO A 172 7.75 8.20 17.80
C PRO A 172 7.63 6.69 17.60
N ALA A 173 7.79 5.91 18.67
CA ALA A 173 7.76 4.45 18.60
C ALA A 173 6.51 3.85 17.92
N ALA A 174 5.35 4.50 18.07
CA ALA A 174 4.10 4.07 17.45
C ALA A 174 4.07 4.21 15.91
N LEU A 175 4.99 4.99 15.33
CA LEU A 175 5.07 5.26 13.89
C LEU A 175 6.28 4.59 13.22
N ARG A 176 7.03 3.75 13.95
CA ARG A 176 8.22 3.04 13.44
C ARG A 176 7.86 1.73 12.74
#